data_AF-A0AAJ3NAW0-F1
#
_entry.id   AF-A0AAJ3NAW0-F1
#
_cell.length_a   1.000
_cell.length_b   1.000
_cell.length_c   1.000
_cell.angle_alpha   90.00
_cell.angle_beta   90.00
_cell.angle_gamma   90.00
#
_symmetry.space_group_name_H-M   'P 1'
#
loop_
_entity.id
_entity.type
_entity.pdbx_description
1 polymer ?
#
loop_
_entity_poly.entity_id
_entity_poly.type
_entity_poly.pdbx_seq_one_letter_code
_entity_poly.pdbx_strand_id
1 'polypeptide(L)'
;MKIAVLDFLKKEYPKPVDRFNDGMGLLMRTPEASTMLQRNYNARGYTPQSLESLEYDLKKIYGISEADIRKHIIEAPEETNVVVGGGPIVYDQPLFMAANKDLFTNVLQDMNETEKAGFKMYDRYPFLREEDCPNEFKILTADAITAFHKFKEAHTELFNEVVLPENTELTNEEIYSIAANLLGDFELNREIHAELEYYAKNNEILGEHEIFADLKKQRELNALTSVEISRKLGNIKSNISKKKKKLTETKDAELKLKLSEEIKALETEKAKLDARLTAKE
;
A
#
# COMPACT_ATOMS: atom_id res chain seq x y z
N MET A 1 -5.88 18.71 38.07
CA MET A 1 -7.22 18.17 38.39
C MET A 1 -8.33 19.20 38.25
N LYS A 2 -8.27 20.38 38.89
CA LYS A 2 -9.31 21.43 38.73
C LYS A 2 -9.58 21.84 37.27
N ILE A 3 -8.53 21.98 36.45
CA ILE A 3 -8.64 22.29 35.01
C ILE A 3 -9.39 21.18 34.26
N ALA A 4 -9.00 19.92 34.46
CA ALA A 4 -9.69 18.76 33.85
C ALA A 4 -11.18 18.66 34.22
N VAL A 5 -11.56 19.09 35.43
CA VAL A 5 -12.98 19.16 35.83
C VAL A 5 -13.69 20.33 35.14
N LEU A 6 -13.02 21.47 34.93
CA LEU A 6 -13.56 22.58 34.13
C LEU A 6 -13.74 22.19 32.65
N ASP A 7 -12.78 21.47 32.07
CA ASP A 7 -12.87 20.91 30.71
C ASP A 7 -14.07 19.97 30.60
N PHE A 8 -14.19 19.04 31.56
CA PHE A 8 -15.32 18.11 31.64
C PHE A 8 -16.67 18.82 31.70
N LEU A 9 -16.80 19.89 32.50
CA LEU A 9 -18.05 20.63 32.68
C LEU A 9 -18.46 21.44 31.44
N LYS A 10 -17.52 21.77 30.54
CA LYS A 10 -17.81 22.48 29.27
C LYS A 10 -17.85 21.56 28.04
N LYS A 11 -17.23 20.39 28.10
CA LYS A 11 -17.19 19.43 27.00
C LYS A 11 -18.61 18.96 26.65
N GLU A 12 -18.90 18.93 25.35
CA GLU A 12 -20.15 18.34 24.85
C GLU A 12 -20.01 16.83 24.73
N TYR A 13 -21.08 16.11 25.13
CA TYR A 13 -21.11 14.66 25.09
C TYR A 13 -22.27 14.19 24.23
N PRO A 14 -22.03 13.26 23.28
CA PRO A 14 -23.09 12.72 22.43
C PRO A 14 -24.09 11.86 23.22
N LYS A 15 -23.65 11.25 24.33
CA LYS A 15 -24.52 10.46 25.22
C LYS A 15 -24.33 10.88 26.68
N PRO A 16 -25.41 11.06 27.44
CA PRO A 16 -25.33 11.38 28.87
C PRO A 16 -24.60 10.34 29.73
N VAL A 17 -24.62 9.08 29.32
CA VAL A 17 -23.92 7.97 30.01
C VAL A 17 -22.40 8.16 29.92
N ASP A 18 -21.89 8.60 28.77
CA ASP A 18 -20.46 8.81 28.56
C ASP A 18 -19.96 9.99 29.41
N ARG A 19 -20.79 11.05 29.52
CA ARG A 19 -20.56 12.17 30.44
C ARG A 19 -20.48 11.70 31.89
N PHE A 20 -21.38 10.82 32.33
CA PHE A 20 -21.33 10.28 33.68
C PHE A 20 -20.06 9.45 33.95
N ASN A 21 -19.66 8.61 33.00
CA ASN A 21 -18.46 7.78 33.13
C ASN A 21 -17.19 8.62 33.20
N ASP A 22 -17.06 9.66 32.36
CA ASP A 22 -15.93 10.60 32.39
C ASP A 22 -15.89 11.35 33.74
N GLY A 23 -17.03 11.84 34.22
CA GLY A 23 -17.15 12.48 35.54
C GLY A 23 -16.77 11.53 36.69
N MET A 24 -17.15 10.25 36.60
CA MET A 24 -16.78 9.23 37.57
C MET A 24 -15.28 8.95 37.57
N GLY A 25 -14.66 8.90 36.39
CA GLY A 25 -13.21 8.78 36.25
C GLY A 25 -12.47 9.93 36.94
N LEU A 26 -12.99 11.16 36.84
CA LEU A 26 -12.45 12.32 37.55
C LEU A 26 -12.65 12.22 39.07
N LEU A 27 -13.82 11.76 39.53
CA LEU A 27 -14.09 11.56 40.96
C LEU A 27 -13.16 10.50 41.57
N MET A 28 -12.87 9.43 40.84
CA MET A 28 -11.94 8.37 41.29
C MET A 28 -10.50 8.86 41.41
N ARG A 29 -10.07 9.74 40.49
CA ARG A 29 -8.75 10.35 40.49
C ARG A 29 -8.63 11.52 41.48
N THR A 30 -9.72 11.88 42.16
CA THR A 30 -9.74 12.97 43.14
C THR A 30 -9.34 12.43 44.51
N PRO A 31 -8.17 12.82 45.06
CA PRO A 31 -7.68 12.29 46.34
C PRO A 31 -8.52 12.75 47.54
N GLU A 32 -9.24 13.87 47.41
CA GLU A 32 -10.11 14.43 48.45
C GLU A 32 -11.52 13.81 48.45
N ALA A 33 -11.85 12.99 47.46
CA ALA A 33 -13.16 12.33 47.38
C ALA A 33 -13.23 11.15 48.34
N SER A 34 -14.29 11.08 49.14
CA SER A 34 -14.53 9.95 50.04
C SER A 34 -14.70 8.65 49.24
N THR A 35 -14.02 7.58 49.67
CA THR A 35 -14.16 6.24 49.09
C THR A 35 -15.61 5.75 49.13
N MET A 36 -16.39 6.19 50.13
CA MET A 36 -17.81 5.86 50.24
C MET A 36 -18.64 6.52 49.13
N LEU A 37 -18.29 7.75 48.76
CA LEU A 37 -18.95 8.51 47.70
C LEU A 37 -18.73 7.83 46.33
N GLN A 38 -17.49 7.45 46.04
CA GLN A 38 -17.13 6.73 44.81
C GLN A 38 -17.88 5.39 44.69
N ARG A 39 -17.94 4.61 45.78
CA ARG A 39 -18.68 3.33 45.82
C ARG A 39 -20.19 3.53 45.60
N ASN A 40 -20.75 4.60 46.15
CA ASN A 40 -22.17 4.90 46.02
C ASN A 40 -22.55 5.19 44.55
N TYR A 41 -21.80 6.06 43.88
CA TYR A 41 -22.04 6.36 42.47
C TYR A 41 -21.78 5.15 41.56
N ASN A 42 -20.77 4.32 41.85
CA ASN A 42 -20.54 3.08 41.11
C ASN A 42 -21.70 2.08 41.26
N ALA A 43 -22.26 1.95 42.47
CA ALA A 43 -23.37 1.03 42.74
C ALA A 43 -24.69 1.53 42.14
N ARG A 44 -24.92 2.84 42.15
CA ARG A 44 -26.14 3.46 41.58
C ARG A 44 -26.11 3.54 40.05
N GLY A 45 -24.93 3.71 39.47
CA GLY A 45 -24.78 3.90 38.03
C GLY A 45 -25.39 5.22 37.52
N TYR A 46 -25.53 5.30 36.20
CA TYR A 46 -26.06 6.49 35.54
C TYR A 46 -27.58 6.62 35.73
N THR A 47 -27.98 7.75 36.30
CA THR A 47 -29.33 8.34 36.20
C THR A 47 -29.17 9.85 36.00
N PRO A 48 -30.18 10.55 35.45
CA PRO A 48 -30.10 12.00 35.29
C PRO A 48 -29.80 12.73 36.62
N GLN A 49 -30.42 12.28 37.71
CA GLN A 49 -30.21 12.84 39.03
C GLN A 49 -28.83 12.50 39.61
N SER A 50 -28.28 11.32 39.31
CA SER A 50 -26.94 10.94 39.78
C SER A 50 -25.84 11.71 39.04
N LEU A 51 -26.05 12.05 37.76
CA LEU A 51 -25.16 12.92 37.00
C LEU A 51 -25.15 14.35 37.55
N GLU A 52 -26.33 14.94 37.81
CA GLU A 52 -26.43 16.28 38.41
C GLU A 52 -25.75 16.33 39.80
N SER A 53 -25.95 15.28 40.61
CA SER A 53 -25.32 15.18 41.94
C SER A 53 -23.79 15.02 41.83
N LEU A 54 -23.31 14.24 40.86
CA LEU A 54 -21.88 14.03 40.60
C LEU A 54 -21.20 15.33 40.17
N GLU A 55 -21.82 16.09 39.27
CA GLU A 55 -21.31 17.39 38.82
C GLU A 55 -21.26 18.39 39.97
N TYR A 56 -22.31 18.42 40.80
CA TYR A 56 -22.35 19.26 41.99
C TYR A 56 -21.22 18.92 42.98
N ASP A 57 -21.01 17.63 43.26
CA ASP A 57 -19.95 17.19 44.17
C ASP A 57 -18.56 17.54 43.62
N LEU A 58 -18.31 17.34 42.31
CA LEU A 58 -17.06 17.75 41.67
C LEU A 58 -16.83 19.27 41.73
N LYS A 59 -17.86 20.07 41.46
CA LYS A 59 -17.80 21.54 41.60
C LYS A 59 -17.47 21.94 43.05
N LYS A 60 -18.09 21.28 44.02
CA LYS A 60 -17.92 21.57 45.44
C LYS A 60 -16.52 21.19 45.95
N ILE A 61 -16.01 20.02 45.59
CA ILE A 61 -14.67 19.55 45.99
C ILE A 61 -13.60 20.50 45.46
N TYR A 62 -13.67 20.92 44.19
CA TYR A 62 -12.67 21.79 43.58
C TYR A 62 -12.96 23.30 43.71
N GLY A 63 -14.03 23.68 44.42
CA GLY A 63 -14.45 25.07 44.58
C GLY A 63 -14.62 25.79 43.24
N ILE A 64 -15.35 25.20 42.31
CA ILE A 64 -15.63 25.73 40.97
C ILE A 64 -16.96 26.47 41.00
N SER A 65 -16.93 27.74 40.63
CA SER A 65 -18.14 28.56 40.45
C SER A 65 -18.62 28.56 38.99
N GLU A 66 -19.88 28.92 38.76
CA GLU A 66 -20.43 29.14 37.41
C GLU A 66 -19.70 30.26 36.64
N ALA A 67 -19.03 31.18 37.34
CA ALA A 67 -18.19 32.19 36.69
C ALA A 67 -16.90 31.58 36.13
N ASP A 68 -16.32 30.60 36.82
CA ASP A 68 -15.10 29.91 36.40
C ASP A 68 -15.37 29.04 35.16
N ILE A 69 -16.48 28.32 35.15
CA ILE A 69 -16.92 27.53 33.99
C ILE A 69 -17.08 28.45 32.77
N ARG A 70 -17.74 29.60 32.91
CA ARG A 70 -17.94 30.53 31.78
C ARG A 70 -16.64 31.09 31.23
N LYS A 71 -15.69 31.45 32.09
CA LYS A 71 -14.39 32.02 31.68
C LYS A 71 -13.39 31.00 31.14
N HIS A 72 -13.58 29.72 31.46
CA HIS A 72 -12.65 28.66 31.05
C HIS A 72 -12.69 28.43 29.53
N ILE A 73 -11.55 28.46 28.86
CA ILE A 73 -11.44 28.13 27.42
C ILE A 73 -10.89 26.71 27.36
N ILE A 74 -11.56 25.81 26.64
CA ILE A 74 -11.05 24.46 26.41
C ILE A 74 -9.88 24.60 25.43
N GLU A 75 -8.66 24.62 25.95
CA GLU A 75 -7.47 24.33 25.15
C GLU A 75 -7.49 22.83 24.90
N ALA A 76 -7.76 22.42 23.65
CA ALA A 76 -7.82 21.02 23.28
C ALA A 76 -6.50 20.33 23.70
N PRO A 77 -6.52 19.32 24.58
CA PRO A 77 -5.28 18.73 25.05
C PRO A 77 -4.59 17.98 23.91
N GLU A 78 -3.27 18.14 23.84
CA GLU A 78 -2.36 17.26 23.10
C GLU A 78 -2.62 15.81 23.50
N GLU A 79 -3.25 15.03 22.62
CA GLU A 79 -3.40 13.59 22.84
C GLU A 79 -2.09 12.89 22.49
N THR A 80 -1.29 12.58 23.53
CA THR A 80 -0.25 11.55 23.46
C THR A 80 -0.90 10.20 23.22
N ASN A 81 -1.11 9.82 21.96
CA ASN A 81 -1.68 8.52 21.59
C ASN A 81 -0.58 7.50 21.30
N VAL A 82 -0.16 6.78 22.35
CA VAL A 82 0.32 5.40 22.23
C VAL A 82 -0.85 4.50 22.60
N VAL A 83 -1.46 3.81 21.60
CA VAL A 83 -1.85 2.38 21.62
C VAL A 83 -2.60 2.02 20.33
N VAL A 84 -2.20 0.86 19.82
CA VAL A 84 -2.63 0.12 18.63
C VAL A 84 -4.12 -0.27 18.67
N GLY A 85 -4.87 0.06 17.61
CA GLY A 85 -6.23 -0.43 17.39
C GLY A 85 -6.90 0.25 16.20
N GLY A 86 -7.22 -0.52 15.16
CA GLY A 86 -7.59 -0.03 13.83
C GLY A 86 -8.93 0.72 13.76
N GLY A 87 -8.87 1.93 13.22
CA GLY A 87 -9.95 2.78 12.71
C GLY A 87 -9.34 3.81 11.76
N PRO A 88 -10.08 4.36 10.79
CA PRO A 88 -9.50 5.18 9.74
C PRO A 88 -9.01 6.51 10.32
N ILE A 89 -7.70 6.68 10.27
CA ILE A 89 -7.00 7.83 10.83
C ILE A 89 -7.16 9.00 9.86
N VAL A 90 -7.85 10.06 10.28
CA VAL A 90 -7.76 11.36 9.61
C VAL A 90 -6.46 11.98 10.11
N TYR A 91 -5.38 11.75 9.37
CA TYR A 91 -4.11 12.40 9.64
C TYR A 91 -4.20 13.87 9.23
N ASP A 92 -4.11 14.79 10.19
CA ASP A 92 -3.69 16.16 9.88
C ASP A 92 -2.18 16.14 9.59
N GLN A 93 -1.87 15.66 8.38
CA GLN A 93 -0.52 15.40 7.88
C GLN A 93 0.41 16.64 7.99
N PRO A 94 -0.07 17.88 7.72
CA PRO A 94 0.71 19.10 7.97
C PRO A 94 1.20 19.25 9.42
N LEU A 95 0.34 19.00 10.40
CA LEU A 95 0.66 19.18 11.82
C LEU A 95 1.62 18.10 12.33
N PHE A 96 1.41 16.84 11.90
CA PHE A 96 2.31 15.73 12.19
C PHE A 96 3.72 15.96 11.61
N MET A 97 3.80 16.41 10.36
CA MET A 97 5.08 16.72 9.72
C MET A 97 5.76 17.92 10.37
N ALA A 98 5.02 18.95 10.79
CA ALA A 98 5.59 20.11 11.48
C ALA A 98 6.15 19.76 12.87
N ALA A 99 5.42 18.97 13.66
CA ALA A 99 5.82 18.58 15.01
C ALA A 99 6.99 17.58 15.02
N ASN A 100 7.05 16.69 14.02
CA ASN A 100 8.11 15.69 13.91
C ASN A 100 9.21 16.06 12.90
N LYS A 101 9.13 17.24 12.27
CA LYS A 101 10.10 17.71 11.28
C LYS A 101 11.50 17.57 11.83
N ASP A 102 11.70 18.07 13.05
CA ASP A 102 12.98 18.10 13.72
C ASP A 102 13.49 16.69 14.05
N LEU A 103 12.61 15.77 14.45
CA LEU A 103 12.98 14.38 14.71
C LEU A 103 13.42 13.66 13.44
N PHE A 104 12.67 13.80 12.34
CA PHE A 104 13.03 13.23 11.04
C PHE A 104 14.31 13.87 10.47
N THR A 105 14.47 15.19 10.57
CA THR A 105 15.68 15.87 10.09
C THR A 105 16.90 15.51 10.91
N ASN A 106 16.77 15.37 12.23
CA ASN A 106 17.90 14.97 13.09
C ASN A 106 18.33 13.54 12.77
N VAL A 107 17.38 12.61 12.60
CA VAL A 107 17.68 11.23 12.17
C VAL A 107 18.37 11.20 10.81
N LEU A 108 17.91 11.99 9.83
CA LEU A 108 18.55 12.09 8.51
C LEU A 108 19.92 12.78 8.56
N GLN A 109 20.11 13.74 9.46
CA GLN A 109 21.39 14.45 9.63
C GLN A 109 22.43 13.55 10.31
N ASP A 110 22.02 12.74 11.27
CA ASP A 110 22.86 11.80 12.01
C ASP A 110 23.25 10.55 11.18
N MET A 111 22.59 10.30 10.05
CA MET A 111 23.00 9.24 9.12
C MET A 111 24.41 9.50 8.58
N ASN A 112 25.26 8.47 8.60
CA ASN A 112 26.60 8.53 8.03
C ASN A 112 26.54 8.63 6.49
N GLU A 113 27.64 8.99 5.82
CA GLU A 113 27.64 9.17 4.35
C GLU A 113 27.24 7.90 3.58
N THR A 114 27.56 6.73 4.11
CA THR A 114 27.16 5.42 3.56
C THR A 114 25.65 5.18 3.65
N GLU A 115 25.00 5.60 4.73
CA GLU A 115 23.56 5.52 4.92
C GLU A 115 22.83 6.56 4.06
N LYS A 116 23.42 7.75 3.90
CA LYS A 116 22.92 8.82 3.01
C LYS A 116 23.05 8.48 1.53
N ALA A 117 24.05 7.68 1.14
CA ALA A 117 24.25 7.24 -0.24
C ALA A 117 23.16 6.28 -0.74
N GLY A 118 22.30 5.77 0.15
CA GLY A 118 21.24 4.81 -0.18
C GLY A 118 21.78 3.40 -0.41
N PHE A 119 20.89 2.40 -0.33
CA PHE A 119 21.25 1.02 -0.64
C PHE A 119 21.55 0.89 -2.13
N LYS A 120 22.81 0.60 -2.48
CA LYS A 120 23.16 0.34 -3.88
C LYS A 120 22.54 -0.99 -4.30
N MET A 121 22.01 -1.03 -5.52
CA MET A 121 21.35 -2.21 -6.08
C MET A 121 22.26 -3.46 -6.04
N TYR A 122 23.54 -3.29 -6.34
CA TYR A 122 24.56 -4.34 -6.29
C TYR A 122 24.91 -4.82 -4.89
N ASP A 123 24.71 -3.98 -3.86
CA ASP A 123 24.97 -4.39 -2.48
C ASP A 123 23.81 -5.23 -1.96
N ARG A 124 22.58 -4.98 -2.45
CA ARG A 124 21.40 -5.81 -2.21
C ARG A 124 21.41 -7.12 -3.01
N TYR A 125 21.91 -7.07 -4.25
CA TYR A 125 21.94 -8.21 -5.17
C TYR A 125 23.38 -8.46 -5.66
N PRO A 126 24.23 -9.13 -4.85
CA PRO A 126 25.64 -9.35 -5.18
C PRO A 126 25.86 -10.09 -6.51
N PHE A 127 24.96 -11.01 -6.85
CA PHE A 127 25.01 -11.81 -8.08
C PHE A 127 25.06 -10.96 -9.36
N LEU A 128 24.55 -9.72 -9.33
CA LEU A 128 24.60 -8.80 -10.48
C LEU A 128 26.03 -8.45 -10.92
N ARG A 129 27.03 -8.65 -10.06
CA ARG A 129 28.47 -8.46 -10.38
C ARG A 129 29.17 -9.75 -10.84
N GLU A 130 28.49 -10.89 -10.77
CA GLU A 130 29.06 -12.18 -11.14
C GLU A 130 29.01 -12.40 -12.66
N GLU A 131 29.96 -13.17 -13.19
CA GLU A 131 30.01 -13.50 -14.62
C GLU A 131 28.84 -14.41 -15.05
N ASP A 132 28.37 -15.25 -14.14
CA ASP A 132 27.26 -16.20 -14.36
C ASP A 132 25.87 -15.54 -14.30
N CYS A 133 25.79 -14.22 -14.08
CA CYS A 133 24.52 -13.50 -14.02
C CYS A 133 23.80 -13.50 -15.37
N PRO A 134 22.54 -13.98 -15.44
CA PRO A 134 21.72 -13.90 -16.65
C PRO A 134 21.60 -12.47 -17.18
N ASN A 135 21.66 -12.34 -18.50
CA ASN A 135 21.59 -11.04 -19.17
C ASN A 135 20.25 -10.34 -18.94
N GLU A 136 19.18 -11.12 -18.80
CA GLU A 136 17.83 -10.67 -18.50
C GLU A 136 17.80 -9.86 -17.19
N PHE A 137 18.50 -10.32 -16.13
CA PHE A 137 18.54 -9.58 -14.87
C PHE A 137 19.33 -8.26 -14.95
N LYS A 138 20.33 -8.18 -15.83
CA LYS A 138 21.05 -6.92 -16.10
C LYS A 138 20.15 -5.90 -16.77
N ILE A 139 19.34 -6.36 -17.73
CA ILE A 139 18.32 -5.52 -18.40
C ILE A 139 17.26 -5.07 -17.37
N LEU A 140 16.70 -6.01 -16.60
CA LEU A 140 15.72 -5.69 -15.56
C LEU A 140 16.26 -4.71 -14.53
N THR A 141 17.53 -4.84 -14.15
CA THR A 141 18.13 -3.88 -13.21
C THR A 141 18.17 -2.47 -13.79
N ALA A 142 18.47 -2.32 -15.09
CA ALA A 142 18.43 -1.02 -15.77
C ALA A 142 16.99 -0.48 -15.88
N ASP A 143 16.02 -1.34 -16.16
CA ASP A 143 14.60 -0.98 -16.22
C ASP A 143 14.06 -0.56 -14.83
N ALA A 144 14.44 -1.25 -13.76
CA ALA A 144 14.10 -0.90 -12.38
C ALA A 144 14.66 0.47 -11.97
N ILE A 145 15.92 0.75 -12.31
CA ILE A 145 16.51 2.08 -12.08
C ILE A 145 15.69 3.14 -12.81
N THR A 146 15.36 2.90 -14.08
CA THR A 146 14.58 3.84 -14.90
C THR A 146 13.18 4.06 -14.32
N ALA A 147 12.48 3.00 -13.95
CA ALA A 147 11.15 3.06 -13.34
C ALA A 147 11.17 3.80 -12.00
N PHE A 148 12.19 3.57 -11.16
CA PHE A 148 12.36 4.28 -9.89
C PHE A 148 12.55 5.79 -10.09
N HIS A 149 13.37 6.20 -11.06
CA HIS A 149 13.58 7.62 -11.35
C HIS A 149 12.30 8.29 -11.85
N LYS A 150 11.59 7.66 -12.80
CA LYS A 150 10.29 8.16 -13.29
C LYS A 150 9.26 8.25 -12.16
N PHE A 151 9.15 7.22 -11.33
CA PHE A 151 8.29 7.21 -10.15
C PHE A 151 8.61 8.39 -9.22
N LYS A 152 9.89 8.64 -8.93
CA LYS A 152 10.32 9.73 -8.06
C LYS A 152 9.97 11.10 -8.64
N GLU A 153 10.16 11.29 -9.94
CA GLU A 153 9.81 12.53 -10.65
C GLU A 153 8.30 12.75 -10.62
N ALA A 154 7.51 11.76 -11.06
CA ALA A 154 6.04 11.82 -11.06
C ALA A 154 5.46 12.01 -9.65
N HIS A 155 6.06 11.38 -8.64
CA HIS A 155 5.65 11.58 -7.25
C HIS A 155 5.93 13.00 -6.77
N THR A 156 7.08 13.57 -7.15
CA THR A 156 7.43 14.95 -6.77
C THR A 156 6.49 15.95 -7.46
N GLU A 157 6.19 15.73 -8.73
CA GLU A 157 5.21 16.51 -9.50
C GLU A 157 3.82 16.43 -8.87
N LEU A 158 3.29 15.21 -8.67
CA LEU A 158 1.98 15.00 -8.04
C LEU A 158 1.91 15.62 -6.63
N PHE A 159 2.96 15.48 -5.84
CA PHE A 159 3.03 16.04 -4.49
C PHE A 159 3.00 17.58 -4.53
N ASN A 160 3.77 18.20 -5.43
CA ASN A 160 3.79 19.65 -5.56
C ASN A 160 2.42 20.20 -5.98
N GLU A 161 1.74 19.55 -6.93
CA GLU A 161 0.44 20.00 -7.45
C GLU A 161 -0.73 19.76 -6.46
N VAL A 162 -0.69 18.67 -5.68
CA VAL A 162 -1.79 18.32 -4.75
C VAL A 162 -1.62 18.94 -3.36
N VAL A 163 -0.39 19.12 -2.89
CA VAL A 163 -0.10 19.53 -1.49
C VAL A 163 0.26 21.01 -1.38
N LEU A 164 0.84 21.64 -2.42
CA LEU A 164 1.16 23.06 -2.37
C LEU A 164 -0.02 23.89 -2.90
N PRO A 165 -0.63 24.76 -2.07
CA PRO A 165 -1.87 25.49 -2.42
C PRO A 165 -1.71 26.61 -3.47
N GLU A 166 -0.51 26.81 -4.02
CA GLU A 166 -0.21 27.89 -4.97
C GLU A 166 -0.31 27.47 -6.45
N ASN A 167 -0.22 26.17 -6.76
CA ASN A 167 -0.21 25.66 -8.14
C ASN A 167 -1.32 24.62 -8.35
N THR A 168 -2.58 25.06 -8.36
CA THR A 168 -3.69 24.21 -8.83
C THR A 168 -4.02 24.56 -10.27
N GLU A 169 -3.02 24.46 -11.16
CA GLU A 169 -3.22 24.71 -12.60
C GLU A 169 -3.59 23.42 -13.36
N LEU A 170 -3.19 22.25 -12.86
CA LEU A 170 -3.54 20.96 -13.47
C LEU A 170 -4.98 20.57 -13.20
N THR A 171 -5.64 20.10 -14.25
CA THR A 171 -6.99 19.54 -14.16
C THR A 171 -6.98 18.18 -13.44
N ASN A 172 -8.10 17.81 -12.83
CA ASN A 172 -8.23 16.51 -12.16
C ASN A 172 -7.86 15.33 -13.08
N GLU A 173 -8.18 15.42 -14.38
CA GLU A 173 -7.87 14.38 -15.36
C GLU A 173 -6.35 14.19 -15.56
N GLU A 174 -5.60 15.29 -15.58
CA GLU A 174 -4.13 15.26 -15.69
C GLU A 174 -3.51 14.68 -14.42
N ILE A 175 -4.02 15.06 -13.24
CA ILE A 175 -3.60 14.50 -11.94
C ILE A 175 -3.82 12.98 -11.91
N TYR A 176 -4.98 12.49 -12.37
CA TYR A 176 -5.24 11.05 -12.47
C TYR A 176 -4.28 10.35 -13.43
N SER A 177 -3.93 10.99 -14.56
CA SER A 177 -2.98 10.42 -15.51
C SER A 177 -1.56 10.28 -14.92
N ILE A 178 -1.10 11.30 -14.19
CA ILE A 178 0.20 11.30 -13.51
C ILE A 178 0.20 10.23 -12.41
N ALA A 179 -0.85 10.14 -11.61
CA ALA A 179 -1.00 9.13 -10.57
C ALA A 179 -1.04 7.70 -11.15
N ALA A 180 -1.70 7.49 -12.30
CA ALA A 180 -1.75 6.19 -12.97
C ALA A 180 -0.37 5.78 -13.50
N ASN A 181 0.37 6.70 -14.12
CA ASN A 181 1.74 6.44 -14.59
C ASN A 181 2.68 6.13 -13.42
N LEU A 182 2.59 6.93 -12.34
CA LEU A 182 3.33 6.70 -11.10
C LEU A 182 3.07 5.30 -10.54
N LEU A 183 1.81 4.88 -10.50
CA LEU A 183 1.45 3.55 -10.02
C LEU A 183 2.03 2.46 -10.93
N GLY A 184 1.96 2.63 -12.25
CA GLY A 184 2.53 1.69 -13.20
C GLY A 184 4.06 1.53 -13.05
N ASP A 185 4.79 2.64 -12.93
CA ASP A 185 6.25 2.61 -12.70
C ASP A 185 6.59 2.00 -11.33
N PHE A 186 5.77 2.25 -10.31
CA PHE A 186 5.92 1.63 -8.98
C PHE A 186 5.71 0.12 -9.00
N GLU A 187 4.63 -0.33 -9.65
CA GLU A 187 4.29 -1.75 -9.79
C GLU A 187 5.37 -2.49 -10.58
N LEU A 188 5.80 -1.93 -11.72
CA LEU A 188 6.88 -2.48 -12.53
C LEU A 188 8.17 -2.63 -11.72
N ASN A 189 8.58 -1.58 -11.00
CA ASN A 189 9.78 -1.64 -10.17
C ASN A 189 9.65 -2.74 -9.08
N ARG A 190 8.48 -2.88 -8.47
CA ARG A 190 8.22 -3.91 -7.45
C ARG A 190 8.28 -5.32 -8.03
N GLU A 191 7.72 -5.54 -9.21
CA GLU A 191 7.77 -6.84 -9.90
C GLU A 191 9.22 -7.25 -10.21
N ILE A 192 10.02 -6.30 -10.70
CA ILE A 192 11.45 -6.55 -10.96
C ILE A 192 12.19 -6.92 -9.66
N HIS A 193 11.94 -6.19 -8.58
CA HIS A 193 12.54 -6.51 -7.29
C HIS A 193 12.12 -7.89 -6.77
N ALA A 194 10.88 -8.32 -7.01
CA ALA A 194 10.41 -9.64 -6.62
C ALA A 194 11.17 -10.76 -7.37
N GLU A 195 11.43 -10.58 -8.67
CA GLU A 195 12.27 -11.48 -9.48
C GLU A 195 13.71 -11.55 -8.95
N LEU A 196 14.33 -10.38 -8.72
CA LEU A 196 15.71 -10.29 -8.23
C LEU A 196 15.88 -10.92 -6.84
N GLU A 197 14.91 -10.71 -5.94
CA GLU A 197 14.91 -11.32 -4.61
C GLU A 197 14.70 -12.83 -4.65
N TYR A 198 13.84 -13.32 -5.54
CA TYR A 198 13.64 -14.75 -5.70
C TYR A 198 14.90 -15.43 -6.24
N TYR A 199 15.54 -14.83 -7.25
CA TYR A 199 16.80 -15.33 -7.79
C TYR A 199 17.92 -15.30 -6.73
N ALA A 200 18.05 -14.23 -5.96
CA ALA A 200 19.03 -14.15 -4.88
C ALA A 200 18.88 -15.25 -3.80
N LYS A 201 17.66 -15.72 -3.57
CA LYS A 201 17.36 -16.75 -2.55
C LYS A 201 17.46 -18.17 -3.08
N ASN A 202 16.97 -18.40 -4.30
CA ASN A 202 16.76 -19.74 -4.85
C ASN A 202 17.73 -20.08 -6.00
N ASN A 203 18.45 -19.09 -6.54
CA ASN A 203 19.26 -19.19 -7.76
C ASN A 203 18.46 -19.71 -8.98
N GLU A 204 17.13 -19.51 -8.95
CA GLU A 204 16.21 -19.87 -10.03
C GLU A 204 15.43 -18.64 -10.46
N ILE A 205 15.07 -18.57 -11.74
CA ILE A 205 14.24 -17.49 -12.28
C ILE A 205 12.79 -17.71 -11.84
N LEU A 206 12.14 -16.70 -11.26
CA LEU A 206 10.71 -16.80 -10.91
C LEU A 206 9.87 -16.80 -12.19
N GLY A 207 10.12 -15.85 -13.09
CA GLY A 207 9.60 -15.86 -14.45
C GLY A 207 8.16 -15.36 -14.58
N GLU A 208 7.73 -14.50 -13.68
CA GLU A 208 6.47 -13.75 -13.75
C GLU A 208 6.62 -12.50 -14.61
N HIS A 209 7.78 -11.81 -14.57
CA HIS A 209 8.01 -10.61 -15.37
C HIS A 209 7.98 -10.90 -16.89
N GLU A 210 7.49 -9.94 -17.68
CA GLU A 210 7.27 -10.10 -19.13
C GLU A 210 8.52 -10.52 -19.92
N ILE A 211 9.70 -10.08 -19.48
CA ILE A 211 10.99 -10.48 -20.09
C ILE A 211 11.17 -12.01 -20.10
N PHE A 212 10.58 -12.70 -19.13
CA PHE A 212 10.62 -14.14 -18.98
C PHE A 212 9.38 -14.84 -19.54
N ALA A 213 8.52 -14.15 -20.32
CA ALA A 213 7.32 -14.73 -20.90
C ALA A 213 7.60 -16.00 -21.70
N ASP A 214 8.74 -16.07 -22.39
CA ASP A 214 9.13 -17.27 -23.14
C ASP A 214 9.57 -18.41 -22.21
N LEU A 215 10.22 -18.12 -21.08
CA LEU A 215 10.55 -19.11 -20.05
C LEU A 215 9.28 -19.63 -19.37
N LYS A 216 8.31 -18.75 -19.09
CA LYS A 216 6.99 -19.12 -18.57
C LYS A 216 6.25 -20.04 -19.53
N LYS A 217 6.18 -19.71 -20.82
CA LYS A 217 5.63 -20.59 -21.87
C LYS A 217 6.34 -21.93 -21.91
N GLN A 218 7.67 -21.96 -21.81
CA GLN A 218 8.43 -23.22 -21.79
C GLN A 218 8.10 -24.06 -20.55
N ARG A 219 7.99 -23.46 -19.36
CA ARG A 219 7.57 -24.15 -18.14
C ARG A 219 6.17 -24.72 -18.25
N GLU A 220 5.23 -23.94 -18.77
CA GLU A 220 3.87 -24.41 -19.06
C GLU A 220 3.91 -25.61 -20.01
N LEU A 221 4.63 -25.50 -21.13
CA LEU A 221 4.84 -26.60 -22.09
C LEU A 221 5.46 -27.85 -21.45
N ASN A 222 6.39 -27.68 -20.51
CA ASN A 222 7.01 -28.79 -19.78
C ASN A 222 6.04 -29.47 -18.82
N ALA A 223 5.16 -28.70 -18.18
CA ALA A 223 4.12 -29.20 -17.27
C ALA A 223 3.04 -30.01 -18.00
N LEU A 224 2.80 -29.77 -19.30
CA LEU A 224 1.85 -30.58 -20.08
C LEU A 224 2.25 -32.06 -20.13
N THR A 225 1.29 -32.93 -19.86
CA THR A 225 1.46 -34.38 -19.99
C THR A 225 1.48 -34.83 -21.46
N SER A 226 2.05 -36.00 -21.75
CA SER A 226 2.16 -36.54 -23.12
C SER A 226 0.80 -36.61 -23.84
N VAL A 227 -0.27 -36.96 -23.10
CA VAL A 227 -1.65 -37.03 -23.60
C VAL A 227 -2.18 -35.66 -24.01
N GLU A 228 -1.90 -34.63 -23.21
CA GLU A 228 -2.35 -33.26 -23.51
C GLU A 228 -1.56 -32.64 -24.66
N ILE A 229 -0.27 -32.96 -24.78
CA ILE A 229 0.57 -32.60 -25.93
C ILE A 229 -0.03 -33.21 -27.21
N SER A 230 -0.37 -34.50 -27.21
CA SER A 230 -1.00 -35.16 -28.36
C SER A 230 -2.38 -34.55 -28.72
N ARG A 231 -3.18 -34.18 -27.72
CA ARG A 231 -4.47 -33.48 -27.94
C ARG A 231 -4.26 -32.10 -28.57
N LYS A 232 -3.33 -31.30 -28.06
CA LYS A 232 -2.97 -30.00 -28.66
C LYS A 232 -2.47 -30.15 -30.10
N LEU A 233 -1.62 -31.14 -30.36
CA LEU A 233 -1.15 -31.46 -31.71
C LEU A 233 -2.29 -31.80 -32.67
N GLY A 234 -3.30 -32.56 -32.22
CA GLY A 234 -4.51 -32.85 -33.00
C GLY A 234 -5.29 -31.59 -33.37
N ASN A 235 -5.50 -30.70 -32.40
CA ASN A 235 -6.19 -29.42 -32.61
C ASN A 235 -5.42 -28.50 -33.56
N ILE A 236 -4.10 -28.37 -33.40
CA ILE A 236 -3.24 -27.55 -34.25
C ILE A 236 -3.25 -28.10 -35.69
N LYS A 237 -3.13 -29.42 -35.87
CA LYS A 237 -3.23 -30.06 -37.20
C LYS A 237 -4.56 -29.74 -37.89
N SER A 238 -5.69 -29.87 -37.17
CA SER A 238 -7.02 -29.52 -37.70
C SER A 238 -7.12 -28.04 -38.09
N ASN A 239 -6.58 -27.14 -37.25
CA ASN A 239 -6.63 -25.70 -37.51
C ASN A 239 -5.77 -25.30 -38.72
N ILE A 240 -4.56 -25.86 -38.84
CA ILE A 240 -3.71 -25.69 -40.02
C ILE A 240 -4.45 -26.13 -41.30
N SER A 241 -5.11 -27.29 -41.29
CA SER A 241 -5.89 -27.76 -42.44
C SER A 241 -7.04 -26.80 -42.81
N LYS A 242 -7.79 -26.30 -41.81
CA LYS A 242 -8.87 -25.33 -42.02
C LYS A 242 -8.35 -24.00 -42.59
N LYS A 243 -7.25 -23.48 -42.05
CA LYS A 243 -6.63 -22.22 -42.52
C LYS A 243 -5.99 -22.37 -43.91
N LYS A 244 -5.35 -23.51 -44.21
CA LYS A 244 -4.84 -23.83 -45.55
C LYS A 244 -5.97 -23.87 -46.59
N LYS A 245 -7.13 -24.46 -46.24
CA LYS A 245 -8.30 -24.45 -47.11
C LYS A 245 -8.84 -23.04 -47.36
N LYS A 246 -8.92 -22.20 -46.31
CA LYS A 246 -9.29 -20.78 -46.46
C LYS A 246 -8.28 -20.00 -47.31
N LEU A 247 -6.98 -20.25 -47.16
CA LEU A 247 -5.93 -19.63 -47.96
C LEU A 247 -6.11 -19.91 -49.46
N THR A 248 -6.56 -21.12 -49.82
CA THR A 248 -6.85 -21.49 -51.22
C THR A 248 -8.15 -20.91 -51.75
N GLU A 249 -9.14 -20.64 -50.89
CA GLU A 249 -10.47 -20.13 -51.27
C GLU A 249 -10.54 -18.59 -51.32
N THR A 250 -9.74 -17.90 -50.51
CA THR A 250 -9.69 -16.43 -50.47
C THR A 250 -8.97 -15.87 -51.70
N LYS A 251 -9.54 -14.84 -52.34
CA LYS A 251 -8.92 -14.13 -53.48
C LYS A 251 -8.14 -12.87 -53.09
N ASP A 252 -8.35 -12.40 -51.87
CA ASP A 252 -7.81 -11.15 -51.35
C ASP A 252 -6.34 -11.28 -50.91
N ALA A 253 -5.48 -10.36 -51.32
CA ALA A 253 -4.02 -10.48 -51.17
C ALA A 253 -3.56 -10.26 -49.71
N GLU A 254 -4.15 -9.29 -49.00
CA GLU A 254 -3.83 -9.04 -47.59
C GLU A 254 -4.28 -10.18 -46.67
N LEU A 255 -5.47 -10.74 -46.93
CA LEU A 255 -5.98 -11.86 -46.15
C LEU A 255 -5.14 -13.13 -46.39
N LYS A 256 -4.60 -13.33 -47.60
CA LYS A 256 -3.64 -14.41 -47.87
C LYS A 256 -2.35 -14.26 -47.07
N LEU A 257 -1.80 -13.04 -46.98
CA LEU A 257 -0.60 -12.78 -46.19
C LEU A 257 -0.82 -13.10 -44.72
N LYS A 258 -1.90 -12.55 -44.10
CA LYS A 258 -2.27 -12.82 -42.71
C LYS A 258 -2.49 -14.32 -42.44
N LEU A 259 -3.24 -15.00 -43.30
CA LEU A 259 -3.46 -16.45 -43.18
C LEU A 259 -2.15 -17.25 -43.30
N SER A 260 -1.23 -16.82 -44.16
CA SER A 260 0.07 -17.49 -44.33
C SER A 260 0.98 -17.32 -43.11
N GLU A 261 0.97 -16.14 -42.47
CA GLU A 261 1.70 -15.87 -41.23
C GLU A 261 1.13 -16.67 -40.07
N GLU A 262 -0.20 -16.74 -39.94
CA GLU A 262 -0.87 -17.57 -38.95
C GLU A 262 -0.59 -19.06 -39.13
N ILE A 263 -0.51 -19.55 -40.38
CA ILE A 263 -0.13 -20.94 -40.67
C ILE A 263 1.32 -21.18 -40.25
N LYS A 264 2.25 -20.28 -40.56
CA LYS A 264 3.65 -20.39 -40.13
C LYS A 264 3.77 -20.39 -38.60
N ALA A 265 3.02 -19.54 -37.90
CA ALA A 265 2.99 -19.52 -36.45
C ALA A 265 2.49 -20.86 -35.88
N LEU A 266 1.41 -21.42 -36.42
CA LEU A 266 0.90 -22.73 -36.01
C LEU A 266 1.86 -23.88 -36.37
N GLU A 267 2.58 -23.80 -37.48
CA GLU A 267 3.58 -24.80 -37.87
C GLU A 267 4.81 -24.77 -36.95
N THR A 268 5.27 -23.59 -36.54
CA THR A 268 6.36 -23.45 -35.56
C THR A 268 5.95 -23.94 -34.16
N GLU A 269 4.72 -23.65 -33.71
CA GLU A 269 4.17 -24.18 -32.46
C GLU A 269 4.03 -25.71 -32.51
N LYS A 270 3.53 -26.25 -33.63
CA LYS A 270 3.46 -27.69 -33.86
C LYS A 270 4.84 -28.34 -33.77
N ALA A 271 5.85 -27.76 -34.42
CA ALA A 271 7.22 -28.30 -34.39
C ALA A 271 7.81 -28.33 -32.97
N LYS A 272 7.56 -27.30 -32.16
CA LYS A 272 7.98 -27.25 -30.74
C LYS A 272 7.30 -28.35 -29.91
N LEU A 273 6.01 -28.61 -30.14
CA LEU A 273 5.25 -29.66 -29.46
C LEU A 273 5.64 -31.07 -29.90
N ASP A 274 5.82 -31.31 -31.20
CA ASP A 274 6.28 -32.59 -31.74
C ASP A 274 7.67 -32.94 -31.20
N ALA A 275 8.62 -32.00 -31.18
CA ALA A 275 9.95 -32.19 -30.60
C ALA A 275 9.90 -32.52 -29.08
N ARG A 276 8.90 -32.01 -28.37
CA ARG A 276 8.73 -32.30 -26.94
C ARG A 276 8.13 -33.68 -26.69
N LEU A 277 7.20 -34.12 -27.53
CA LEU A 277 6.65 -35.48 -27.46
C LEU A 277 7.77 -36.50 -27.65
N THR A 278 8.63 -36.31 -28.66
CA THR A 278 9.78 -37.19 -28.92
C THR A 278 10.84 -37.16 -27.83
N ALA A 279 10.90 -36.09 -27.02
CA ALA A 279 11.85 -35.98 -25.90
C ALA A 279 11.29 -36.51 -24.57
N LYS A 280 10.00 -36.88 -24.51
CA LYS A 280 9.35 -37.49 -23.34
C LYS A 280 9.13 -39.01 -23.51
N GLU A 281 9.22 -39.51 -24.73
CA GLU A 281 9.26 -40.95 -25.06
C GLU A 281 10.67 -41.53 -24.82
#